data_AF-A0A849QYY9-F1
#
_entry.id   AF-A0A849QYY9-F1
#
_cell.length_a   1.000
_cell.length_b   1.000
_cell.length_c   1.000
_cell.angle_alpha   90.00
_cell.angle_beta   90.00
_cell.angle_gamma   90.00
#
_symmetry.space_group_name_H-M   'P 1'
#
loop_
_entity.id
_entity.type
_entity.pdbx_description
1 polymer ?
#
loop_
_entity_poly.entity_id
_entity_poly.type
_entity_poly.pdbx_seq_one_letter_code
_entity_poly.pdbx_strand_id
1 'polypeptide(L)'
;MTLKDTIEPILRKLPAVSRPEGHVHFKKKLTWTVGILLLYFALSNVPLFGMSPESIDLFEQYRAFFAGASGSLLLLGIGPIVTASIVLQLLVGADVIKMDLSNPQDQAIFQGVQKLLVFV
;
A
#
# COMPACT_ATOMS: atom_id res chain seq x y z
N MET A 1 -15.11 21.81 -13.62
CA MET A 1 -15.07 20.56 -12.83
C MET A 1 -13.62 20.26 -12.56
N THR A 2 -13.22 20.32 -11.31
CA THR A 2 -11.83 20.07 -10.91
C THR A 2 -11.57 18.56 -10.97
N LEU A 3 -10.35 18.14 -11.35
CA LEU A 3 -9.94 16.71 -11.37
C LEU A 3 -10.30 15.99 -10.05
N LYS A 4 -10.25 16.74 -8.94
CA LYS A 4 -10.63 16.31 -7.59
C LYS A 4 -12.10 15.83 -7.52
N ASP A 5 -13.03 16.56 -8.12
CA ASP A 5 -14.48 16.27 -8.09
C ASP A 5 -14.84 15.03 -8.91
N THR A 6 -14.05 14.73 -9.95
CA THR A 6 -14.26 13.57 -10.82
C THR A 6 -13.78 12.27 -10.18
N ILE A 7 -12.71 12.32 -9.38
CA ILE A 7 -12.08 11.13 -8.79
C ILE A 7 -12.72 10.77 -7.43
N GLU A 8 -13.19 11.76 -6.68
CA GLU A 8 -13.83 11.57 -5.37
C GLU A 8 -14.91 10.45 -5.29
N PRO A 9 -15.87 10.31 -6.24
CA PRO A 9 -16.86 9.24 -6.18
C PRO A 9 -16.26 7.83 -6.31
N ILE A 10 -15.11 7.69 -6.96
CA ILE A 10 -14.40 6.40 -7.06
C ILE A 10 -13.67 6.11 -5.74
N LEU A 11 -13.03 7.13 -5.16
CA LEU A 11 -12.28 6.98 -3.90
C LEU A 11 -13.18 6.56 -2.74
N ARG A 12 -14.41 7.08 -2.69
CA ARG A 12 -15.40 6.71 -1.64
C ARG A 12 -15.84 5.25 -1.68
N LYS A 13 -15.66 4.56 -2.82
CA LYS A 13 -16.00 3.14 -2.96
C LYS A 13 -14.89 2.19 -2.49
N LEU A 14 -13.67 2.69 -2.31
CA LEU A 14 -12.55 1.86 -1.86
C LEU A 14 -12.69 1.54 -0.37
N PRO A 15 -12.58 0.26 0.03
CA PRO A 15 -12.66 -0.11 1.43
C PRO A 15 -11.49 0.50 2.21
N ALA A 16 -11.77 0.92 3.44
CA ALA A 16 -10.77 1.47 4.36
C ALA A 16 -11.02 0.97 5.78
N VAL A 17 -9.93 0.76 6.52
CA VAL A 17 -9.99 0.43 7.94
C VAL A 17 -10.38 1.70 8.71
N SER A 18 -11.41 1.60 9.55
CA SER A 18 -11.84 2.70 10.41
C SER A 18 -10.80 3.01 11.48
N ARG A 19 -10.71 4.30 11.85
CA ARG A 19 -9.88 4.71 12.98
C ARG A 19 -10.52 4.21 14.28
N PRO A 20 -9.73 3.79 15.27
CA PRO A 20 -10.28 3.39 16.58
C PRO A 20 -11.00 4.57 17.22
N GLU A 21 -12.18 4.33 17.80
CA GLU A 21 -13.04 5.36 18.41
C GLU A 21 -12.45 5.94 19.71
N GLY A 22 -11.48 5.27 20.32
CA GLY A 22 -10.88 5.68 21.58
C GLY A 22 -9.42 5.27 21.72
N HIS A 23 -8.85 5.57 22.90
CA HIS A 23 -7.44 5.29 23.17
C HIS A 23 -7.14 3.78 23.20
N VAL A 24 -6.28 3.34 22.28
CA VAL A 24 -5.78 1.96 22.26
C VAL A 24 -4.55 1.82 23.16
N HIS A 25 -4.64 0.97 24.18
CA HIS A 25 -3.55 0.69 25.10
C HIS A 25 -2.34 0.07 24.38
N PHE A 26 -1.12 0.35 24.86
CA PHE A 26 0.13 -0.13 24.23
C PHE A 26 0.14 -1.65 24.04
N LYS A 27 -0.25 -2.42 25.06
CA LYS A 27 -0.31 -3.89 24.97
C LYS A 27 -1.20 -4.37 23.81
N LYS A 28 -2.35 -3.72 23.59
CA LYS A 28 -3.24 -4.04 22.46
C LYS A 28 -2.58 -3.70 21.12
N LYS A 29 -1.92 -2.54 21.01
CA LYS A 29 -1.16 -2.17 19.79
C LYS A 29 -0.10 -3.22 19.49
N LEU A 30 0.67 -3.63 20.49
CA LEU A 30 1.72 -4.65 20.35
C LEU A 30 1.14 -5.99 19.92
N THR A 31 0.03 -6.45 20.52
CA THR A 31 -0.65 -7.69 20.11
C THR A 31 -1.07 -7.65 18.64
N TRP A 32 -1.63 -6.53 18.17
CA TRP A 32 -1.98 -6.36 16.75
C TRP A 32 -0.75 -6.39 15.84
N THR A 33 0.32 -5.69 16.21
CA THR A 33 1.57 -5.69 15.44
C THR A 33 2.15 -7.09 15.32
N VAL A 34 2.27 -7.82 16.43
CA VAL A 34 2.78 -9.20 16.43
C VAL A 34 1.86 -10.12 15.63
N GLY A 35 0.54 -9.99 15.77
CA GLY A 35 -0.43 -10.78 15.01
C GLY A 35 -0.30 -10.59 13.49
N ILE A 36 -0.18 -9.35 13.03
CA ILE A 36 0.01 -9.03 11.61
C ILE A 36 1.38 -9.53 11.12
N LEU A 37 2.41 -9.41 11.95
CA LEU A 37 3.76 -9.89 11.61
C LEU A 37 3.78 -11.43 11.44
N LEU A 38 3.12 -12.17 12.32
CA LEU A 38 2.97 -13.61 12.20
C LEU A 38 2.18 -14.00 10.94
N LEU A 39 1.11 -13.27 10.63
CA LEU A 39 0.35 -13.48 9.40
C LEU A 39 1.23 -13.23 8.16
N TYR A 40 2.03 -12.17 8.16
CA TYR A 40 2.97 -11.87 7.07
C TYR A 40 3.95 -13.02 6.84
N PHE A 41 4.60 -13.54 7.89
CA PHE A 41 5.52 -14.67 7.76
C PHE A 41 4.81 -15.97 7.39
N ALA A 42 3.57 -16.19 7.83
CA ALA A 42 2.80 -17.33 7.38
C ALA A 42 2.54 -17.25 5.86
N LEU A 43 2.13 -16.08 5.36
CA LEU A 43 1.86 -15.85 3.94
C LEU A 43 3.12 -15.93 3.06
N SER A 44 4.30 -15.53 3.57
CA SER A 44 5.56 -15.65 2.82
C SER A 44 5.96 -17.10 2.55
N ASN A 45 5.42 -18.06 3.30
CA ASN A 45 5.67 -19.49 3.13
C ASN A 45 4.61 -20.19 2.26
N VAL A 46 3.58 -19.48 1.79
CA VAL A 46 2.55 -20.05 0.91
C VAL A 46 3.01 -19.90 -0.54
N PRO A 47 3.29 -21.01 -1.26
CA PRO A 47 3.79 -20.94 -2.62
C PRO A 47 2.71 -20.45 -3.59
N LEU A 48 3.14 -19.73 -4.63
CA LEU A 48 2.25 -19.25 -5.67
C LEU A 48 1.82 -20.41 -6.58
N PHE A 49 0.50 -20.57 -6.76
CA PHE A 49 -0.04 -21.61 -7.60
C PHE A 49 0.34 -21.39 -9.08
N GLY A 50 0.80 -22.45 -9.75
CA GLY A 50 1.09 -22.44 -11.19
C GLY A 50 2.45 -21.83 -11.57
N MET A 51 3.32 -21.51 -10.60
CA MET A 51 4.68 -21.07 -10.89
C MET A 51 5.59 -22.26 -11.24
N SER A 52 6.32 -22.17 -12.36
CA SER A 52 7.29 -23.20 -12.73
C SER A 52 8.56 -23.09 -11.88
N PRO A 53 9.24 -24.21 -11.57
CA PRO A 53 10.52 -24.21 -10.85
C PRO A 53 11.64 -23.43 -11.56
N GLU A 54 11.53 -23.27 -12.87
CA GLU A 54 12.48 -22.54 -13.72
C GLU A 54 12.19 -21.03 -13.78
N SER A 55 11.22 -20.55 -13.02
CA SER A 55 10.88 -19.12 -12.98
C SER A 55 12.03 -18.28 -12.44
N ILE A 56 12.33 -17.20 -13.15
CA ILE A 56 13.41 -16.28 -12.79
C ILE A 56 12.84 -15.16 -11.94
N ASP A 57 13.50 -14.88 -10.83
CA ASP A 57 13.16 -13.76 -9.96
C ASP A 57 13.75 -12.43 -10.46
N LEU A 58 12.95 -11.67 -11.20
CA LEU A 58 13.36 -10.37 -11.75
C LEU A 58 13.62 -9.31 -10.68
N PHE A 59 13.14 -9.49 -9.45
CA PHE A 59 13.18 -8.48 -8.40
C PHE A 59 14.09 -8.84 -7.23
N GLU A 60 14.97 -9.86 -7.39
CA GLU A 60 15.84 -10.36 -6.32
C GLU A 60 16.57 -9.22 -5.58
N GLN A 61 17.21 -8.31 -6.34
CA GLN A 61 17.96 -7.18 -5.80
C GLN A 61 17.09 -6.16 -5.04
N TYR A 62 15.80 -6.11 -5.35
CA TYR A 62 14.85 -5.16 -4.76
C TYR A 62 14.07 -5.75 -3.58
N ARG A 63 14.22 -7.05 -3.29
CA ARG A 63 13.46 -7.71 -2.21
C ARG A 63 13.70 -7.11 -0.84
N ALA A 64 14.92 -6.67 -0.55
CA ALA A 64 15.25 -6.03 0.73
C ALA A 64 14.46 -4.73 0.95
N PHE A 65 14.15 -3.99 -0.12
CA PHE A 65 13.37 -2.75 -0.05
C PHE A 65 11.87 -3.02 0.01
N PHE A 66 11.39 -3.98 -0.79
CA PHE A 66 9.96 -4.25 -0.94
C PHE A 66 9.43 -5.34 -0.01
N ALA A 67 10.26 -5.96 0.82
CA ALA A 67 9.85 -7.03 1.73
C ALA A 67 8.99 -8.09 1.00
N GLY A 68 9.42 -8.49 -0.19
CA GLY A 68 8.73 -9.52 -0.99
C GLY A 68 9.46 -10.85 -0.92
N ALA A 69 8.74 -11.96 -1.03
CA ALA A 69 9.32 -13.32 -1.04
C ALA A 69 9.03 -14.06 -2.36
N SER A 70 10.09 -14.55 -3.04
CA SER A 70 9.97 -15.16 -4.38
C SER A 70 9.15 -16.43 -4.32
N GLY A 71 8.33 -16.64 -5.35
CA GLY A 71 7.45 -17.80 -5.45
C GLY A 71 6.41 -17.93 -4.34
N SER A 72 6.14 -16.87 -3.57
CA SER A 72 5.09 -16.85 -2.56
C SER A 72 3.94 -15.92 -2.91
N LEU A 73 2.85 -15.96 -2.13
CA LEU A 73 1.78 -14.95 -2.20
C LEU A 73 2.29 -13.52 -1.99
N LEU A 74 3.44 -13.34 -1.36
CA LEU A 74 4.10 -12.05 -1.14
C LEU A 74 5.17 -11.74 -2.18
N LEU A 75 5.07 -12.30 -3.40
CA LEU A 75 6.04 -12.07 -4.49
C LEU A 75 6.42 -10.60 -4.66
N LEU A 76 5.41 -9.72 -4.69
CA LEU A 76 5.54 -8.27 -4.88
C LEU A 76 5.77 -7.49 -3.57
N GLY A 77 5.56 -8.12 -2.40
CA GLY A 77 5.67 -7.49 -1.09
C GLY A 77 4.86 -6.20 -0.97
N ILE A 78 5.49 -5.14 -0.46
CA ILE A 78 4.93 -3.78 -0.38
C ILE A 78 5.19 -2.93 -1.63
N GLY A 79 5.81 -3.50 -2.67
CA GLY A 79 6.25 -2.79 -3.88
C GLY A 79 5.17 -1.89 -4.49
N PRO A 80 3.96 -2.39 -4.80
CA PRO A 80 2.89 -1.57 -5.35
C PRO A 80 2.54 -0.35 -4.50
N ILE A 81 2.53 -0.50 -3.17
CA ILE A 81 2.21 0.59 -2.22
C ILE A 81 3.29 1.66 -2.24
N VAL A 82 4.56 1.24 -2.20
CA VAL A 82 5.71 2.13 -2.17
C VAL A 82 5.85 2.87 -3.51
N THR A 83 5.76 2.16 -4.64
CA THR A 83 5.89 2.75 -5.98
C THR A 83 4.77 3.75 -6.26
N ALA A 84 3.52 3.42 -5.92
CA ALA A 84 2.40 4.36 -6.04
C ALA A 84 2.65 5.65 -5.24
N SER A 85 3.17 5.52 -4.01
CA SER A 85 3.49 6.66 -3.17
C SER A 85 4.63 7.50 -3.75
N ILE A 86 5.72 6.89 -4.23
CA ILE A 86 6.86 7.60 -4.84
C ILE A 86 6.39 8.42 -6.05
N VAL A 87 5.64 7.80 -6.97
CA VAL A 87 5.14 8.50 -8.16
C VAL A 87 4.27 9.68 -7.77
N LEU A 88 3.31 9.48 -6.86
CA LEU A 88 2.40 10.55 -6.44
C LEU A 88 3.13 11.68 -5.68
N GLN A 89 4.10 11.35 -4.82
CA GLN A 89 4.93 12.33 -4.13
C GLN A 89 5.77 13.15 -5.10
N LEU A 90 6.34 12.53 -6.14
CA LEU A 90 7.08 13.24 -7.19
C LEU A 90 6.18 14.18 -8.00
N LEU A 91 4.97 13.74 -8.36
CA LEU A 91 4.01 14.57 -9.10
C LEU A 91 3.50 15.77 -8.29
N VAL A 92 3.28 15.59 -6.99
CA VAL A 92 2.91 16.68 -6.09
C VAL A 92 4.10 17.61 -5.83
N GLY A 93 5.28 17.05 -5.56
CA GLY A 93 6.50 17.82 -5.29
C GLY A 93 7.02 18.60 -6.51
N ALA A 94 6.74 18.13 -7.73
CA ALA A 94 7.04 18.84 -8.97
C ALA A 94 5.95 19.84 -9.39
N ASP A 95 4.96 20.11 -8.53
CA ASP A 95 3.81 20.99 -8.78
C ASP A 95 2.94 20.61 -10.00
N VAL A 96 3.09 19.39 -10.52
CA VAL A 96 2.25 18.86 -11.61
C VAL A 96 0.82 18.63 -11.10
N ILE A 97 0.70 18.12 -9.88
CA ILE A 97 -0.59 17.98 -9.17
C ILE A 97 -0.59 18.91 -7.96
N LYS A 98 -1.41 19.97 -8.03
CA LYS A 98 -1.57 20.92 -6.92
C LYS A 98 -2.41 20.32 -5.79
N MET A 99 -1.73 19.83 -4.77
CA MET A 99 -2.34 19.35 -3.52
C MET A 99 -1.65 19.97 -2.31
N ASP A 100 -2.44 20.49 -1.40
CA ASP A 100 -1.96 20.99 -0.11
C ASP A 100 -2.01 19.85 0.92
N LEU A 101 -0.86 19.22 1.17
CA LEU A 101 -0.75 18.12 2.13
C LEU A 101 -0.91 18.57 3.59
N SER A 102 -1.07 19.86 3.88
CA SER A 102 -1.49 20.34 5.20
C SER A 102 -3.01 20.31 5.39
N ASN A 103 -3.78 20.30 4.30
CA ASN A 103 -5.24 20.23 4.31
C ASN A 103 -5.72 18.77 4.47
N PRO A 104 -6.54 18.45 5.48
CA PRO A 104 -7.08 17.11 5.69
C PRO A 104 -7.85 16.52 4.49
N GLN A 105 -8.51 17.35 3.69
CA GLN A 105 -9.25 16.92 2.50
C GLN A 105 -8.30 16.44 1.40
N ASP A 106 -7.25 17.21 1.12
CA ASP A 106 -6.24 16.85 0.12
C ASP A 106 -5.40 15.65 0.57
N GLN A 107 -5.13 15.49 1.88
CA GLN A 107 -4.55 14.26 2.42
C GLN A 107 -5.44 13.03 2.17
N ALA A 108 -6.76 13.17 2.33
CA ALA A 108 -7.69 12.07 2.07
C ALA A 108 -7.74 11.70 0.58
N ILE A 109 -7.72 12.70 -0.32
CA ILE A 109 -7.64 12.48 -1.76
C ILE A 109 -6.31 11.80 -2.12
N PHE A 110 -5.18 12.28 -1.59
CA PHE A 110 -3.86 11.68 -1.80
C PHE A 110 -3.85 10.21 -1.39
N GLN A 111 -4.34 9.89 -0.19
CA GLN A 111 -4.42 8.50 0.29
C GLN A 111 -5.37 7.65 -0.56
N GLY A 112 -6.48 8.21 -1.02
CA GLY A 112 -7.41 7.52 -1.91
C GLY A 112 -6.79 7.21 -3.27
N VAL A 113 -6.14 8.19 -3.90
CA VAL A 113 -5.46 8.02 -5.19
C VAL A 113 -4.32 7.02 -5.06
N GLN A 114 -3.53 7.10 -3.99
CA GLN A 114 -2.47 6.12 -3.73
C GLN A 114 -3.06 4.71 -3.64
N LYS A 115 -4.14 4.49 -2.88
CA LYS A 115 -4.82 3.19 -2.81
C LYS A 115 -5.33 2.71 -4.16
N LEU A 116 -5.87 3.61 -4.98
CA LEU A 116 -6.33 3.28 -6.32
C LEU A 116 -5.17 2.79 -7.18
N LEU A 117 -4.04 3.51 -7.15
CA LEU A 117 -2.84 3.16 -7.90
C LEU A 117 -2.21 1.82 -7.48
N VAL A 118 -2.45 1.33 -6.26
CA VAL A 118 -1.98 0.00 -5.83
C VAL A 118 -2.64 -1.13 -6.62
N PHE A 119 -3.86 -0.92 -7.14
CA PHE A 119 -4.59 -1.94 -7.90
C PHE A 119 -4.26 -1.97 -9.39
N VAL A 120 -3.53 -0.97 -9.89
CA VAL A 120 -3.18 -0.81 -11.31
C VAL A 120 -1.76 -1.31 -11.52
#